data_AF-A0AAJ4AF40-F1
#
_entry.id   AF-A0AAJ4AF40-F1
#
_cell.length_a   1.000
_cell.length_b   1.000
_cell.length_c   1.000
_cell.angle_alpha   90.00
_cell.angle_beta   90.00
_cell.angle_gamma   90.00
#
_symmetry.space_group_name_H-M   'P 1'
#
loop_
_entity.id
_entity.type
_entity.pdbx_description
1 polymer ?
#
loop_
_entity_poly.entity_id
_entity_poly.type
_entity_poly.pdbx_seq_one_letter_code
_entity_poly.pdbx_strand_id
1 'polypeptide(L)' 'MDDSNFTVELKCLFCDCPLEGEPDQEFSSGDLIKCQNCNELNDYDALLDVAAEEGLTIVQAHLDDHLKKTFGKLFKK' A
#
# COMPACT_ATOMS: atom_id res chain seq x y z
N MET A 1 -21.37 -2.90 -7.17
CA MET A 1 -19.91 -3.03 -7.14
C MET A 1 -19.60 -3.38 -5.70
N ASP A 2 -18.87 -4.46 -5.43
CA ASP A 2 -18.44 -4.75 -4.07
C ASP A 2 -17.65 -3.55 -3.56
N ASP A 3 -18.03 -3.01 -2.40
CA ASP A 3 -17.26 -1.97 -1.69
C ASP A 3 -15.95 -2.59 -1.20
N SER A 4 -15.02 -2.77 -2.13
CA SER A 4 -13.69 -3.29 -1.84
C SER A 4 -12.87 -2.14 -1.28
N ASN A 5 -12.81 -2.05 0.04
CA ASN A 5 -11.88 -1.16 0.71
C ASN A 5 -10.47 -1.76 0.59
N PHE A 6 -9.55 -0.98 0.01
CA PHE A 6 -8.14 -1.32 -0.06
C PHE A 6 -7.37 -0.45 0.93
N THR A 7 -6.48 -1.07 1.68
CA THR A 7 -5.57 -0.40 2.60
C THR A 7 -4.14 -0.78 2.25
N VAL A 8 -3.23 0.17 2.40
CA VAL A 8 -1.79 -0.04 2.26
C VAL A 8 -1.12 0.33 3.57
N GLU A 9 -0.11 -0.45 3.95
CA GLU A 9 0.72 -0.16 5.11
C GLU A 9 1.95 0.65 4.64
N LEU A 10 2.33 1.69 5.39
CA LEU A 10 3.60 2.34 5.16
C LEU A 10 4.72 1.42 5.67
N LYS A 11 5.69 1.12 4.80
CA LYS A 11 6.84 0.27 5.12
C LYS A 11 8.11 1.09 5.08
N CYS A 12 9.07 0.74 5.93
CA CYS A 12 10.38 1.37 5.94
C CYS A 12 11.09 1.15 4.60
N LEU A 13 11.55 2.23 3.98
CA LEU A 13 12.26 2.25 2.70
C LEU A 13 13.62 1.52 2.72
N PHE A 14 14.10 1.15 3.91
CA PHE A 14 15.42 0.55 4.12
C PHE A 14 15.38 -0.92 4.53
N CYS A 15 14.32 -1.35 5.24
CA CYS A 15 14.22 -2.71 5.77
C CYS A 15 12.87 -3.39 5.53
N ASP A 16 11.96 -2.74 4.82
CA ASP A 16 10.60 -3.22 4.46
C ASP A 16 9.68 -3.58 5.62
N CYS A 17 10.11 -3.39 6.88
CA CYS A 17 9.24 -3.57 8.03
C CYS A 17 8.15 -2.48 8.06
N PRO A 18 6.90 -2.81 8.43
CA PRO A 18 5.85 -1.81 8.65
C PRO A 18 6.31 -0.73 9.62
N LEU A 19 5.94 0.51 9.33
CA LEU A 19 6.14 1.64 10.23
C LEU A 19 4.99 1.70 11.23
N GLU A 20 5.33 1.88 12.50
CA GLU A 20 4.35 2.07 13.58
C GLU A 20 4.17 3.57 13.84
N GLY A 21 2.96 3.97 14.23
CA GLY A 21 2.61 5.35 14.56
C GLY A 21 1.35 5.43 15.41
N GLU A 22 1.15 6.55 16.08
CA GLU A 22 -0.06 6.78 16.87
C GLU A 22 -1.24 7.14 15.94
N PRO A 23 -2.49 6.73 16.27
CA PRO A 23 -3.65 6.93 15.39
C PRO A 23 -3.93 8.38 15.01
N ASP A 24 -3.58 9.32 15.88
CA ASP A 24 -3.82 10.76 15.72
C ASP A 24 -2.55 11.53 15.33
N GLN A 25 -1.48 10.82 14.94
CA GLN A 25 -0.25 11.44 14.51
C GLN A 25 -0.38 11.92 13.06
N GLU A 26 -0.36 13.24 12.90
CA GLU A 26 -0.31 13.87 11.59
C GLU A 26 1.13 14.08 11.14
N PHE A 27 1.39 13.87 9.86
CA PHE A 27 2.66 14.15 9.20
C PHE A 27 2.45 15.15 8.07
N SER A 28 3.47 15.97 7.82
CA SER A 28 3.51 16.94 6.73
C SER A 28 4.63 16.60 5.76
N SER A 29 4.50 17.08 4.52
CA SER A 29 5.59 16.98 3.52
C SER A 29 6.90 17.56 4.08
N GLY A 30 7.99 16.83 3.85
CA GLY A 30 9.31 17.08 4.44
C GLY A 30 9.56 16.49 5.83
N ASP A 31 8.56 15.88 6.48
CA ASP A 31 8.77 15.17 7.75
C ASP A 31 9.57 13.87 7.55
N LEU A 32 10.30 13.48 8.59
CA LEU A 32 11.03 12.22 8.65
C LEU A 32 10.44 11.29 9.70
N ILE A 33 10.11 10.07 9.29
CA ILE A 33 9.57 9.01 10.15
C ILE A 33 10.68 8.02 10.49
N LYS A 34 10.99 7.90 11.77
CA LYS A 34 11.98 6.95 12.25
C LYS A 34 11.41 5.54 12.28
N CYS A 35 12.07 4.59 11.63
CA CYS A 35 11.69 3.18 11.70
C CYS A 35 12.01 2.59 13.09
N GLN A 36 11.04 1.90 13.68
CA GLN A 36 11.16 1.24 14.98
C GLN A 36 12.08 0.01 14.94
N ASN A 37 12.28 -0.58 13.75
CA ASN A 37 13.12 -1.76 13.56
C ASN A 37 14.59 -1.41 13.25
N CYS A 38 14.86 -0.69 12.16
CA CYS A 38 16.25 -0.41 11.72
C CYS A 38 16.79 0.96 12.17
N ASN A 39 15.98 1.81 12.80
CA ASN A 39 16.32 3.17 13.23
C ASN A 39 16.62 4.19 12.12
N GLU A 40 16.51 3.81 10.84
CA GLU A 40 16.65 4.75 9.73
C GLU A 40 15.49 5.75 9.67
N LEU A 41 15.78 6.94 9.12
CA LEU A 41 14.81 8.01 8.92
C LEU A 41 14.25 7.91 7.50
N ASN A 42 12.93 7.78 7.40
CA ASN A 42 12.20 7.63 6.14
C ASN A 42 11.57 8.96 5.80
N ASP A 43 11.80 9.43 4.58
CA ASP A 43 11.14 10.62 4.07
C ASP A 43 9.65 10.35 3.84
N TYR A 44 8.78 11.18 4.44
CA TYR A 44 7.34 10.97 4.40
C TYR A 44 6.78 11.08 2.97
N ASP A 45 7.28 12.00 2.16
CA ASP A 45 6.83 12.15 0.78
C ASP A 45 7.19 10.91 -0.05
N ALA A 46 8.42 10.39 0.11
CA ALA A 46 8.84 9.14 -0.53
C ALA A 46 8.01 7.92 -0.07
N LEU A 47 7.62 7.87 1.21
CA LEU A 47 6.74 6.81 1.73
C LEU A 47 5.36 6.85 1.06
N LEU A 48 4.78 8.03 0.88
CA LEU A 48 3.50 8.21 0.21
C LEU A 48 3.56 7.78 -1.27
N ASP A 49 4.63 8.14 -1.97
CA ASP A 49 4.83 7.76 -3.38
C ASP A 49 4.88 6.22 -3.52
N VAL A 50 5.68 5.55 -2.70
CA VAL A 50 5.79 4.08 -2.72
C VAL A 50 4.47 3.40 -2.34
N ALA A 51 3.78 3.91 -1.32
CA ALA A 51 2.49 3.36 -0.90
C ALA A 51 1.40 3.52 -1.97
N ALA A 52 1.41 4.63 -2.73
CA ALA A 52 0.51 4.84 -3.85
C ALA A 52 0.75 3.83 -4.98
N GLU A 53 2.01 3.57 -5.33
CA GLU A 53 2.38 2.54 -6.32
C GLU A 53 1.98 1.12 -5.87
N GLU A 54 2.17 0.79 -4.60
CA GLU A 54 1.74 -0.49 -4.03
C GLU A 54 0.20 -0.61 -4.09
N GLY A 55 -0.52 0.45 -3.71
CA GLY A 55 -1.97 0.49 -3.77
C GLY A 55 -2.53 0.27 -5.18
N LEU A 56 -1.94 0.92 -6.19
CA LEU A 56 -2.31 0.72 -7.59
C LEU A 56 -2.09 -0.73 -8.03
N THR A 57 -0.97 -1.33 -7.61
CA THR A 57 -0.66 -2.74 -7.92
C THR A 57 -1.69 -3.69 -7.32
N ILE A 58 -2.11 -3.47 -6.08
CA ILE A 58 -3.14 -4.28 -5.40
C ILE A 58 -4.48 -4.17 -6.13
N VAL A 59 -4.91 -2.96 -6.47
CA VAL A 59 -6.18 -2.74 -7.18
C VAL A 59 -6.14 -3.39 -8.57
N GLN A 60 -5.04 -3.24 -9.30
CA GLN A 60 -4.90 -3.84 -10.63
C GLN A 60 -4.94 -5.38 -10.57
N ALA A 61 -4.22 -5.98 -9.62
CA ALA A 61 -4.26 -7.43 -9.42
C ALA A 61 -5.66 -7.93 -9.06
N HIS A 62 -6.41 -7.18 -8.26
CA HIS A 62 -7.81 -7.50 -7.94
C HIS A 62 -8.70 -7.46 -9.17
N LEU A 63 -8.58 -6.41 -10.01
CA LEU A 63 -9.35 -6.29 -11.25
C LEU A 63 -9.03 -7.41 -12.23
N ASP A 64 -7.75 -7.75 -12.41
CA ASP A 64 -7.31 -8.81 -13.30
C ASP A 64 -7.85 -10.19 -12.87
N ASP A 65 -7.82 -10.49 -11.57
CA ASP A 65 -8.41 -11.72 -11.02
C ASP A 65 -9.94 -11.75 -11.21
N HIS A 66 -10.62 -10.63 -10.97
CA HIS A 66 -12.07 -10.55 -11.15
C HIS A 66 -12.48 -10.72 -12.62
N LEU A 67 -11.77 -10.11 -13.56
CA LEU A 67 -11.97 -10.29 -14.99
C LEU A 67 -11.71 -11.75 -15.41
N LYS A 68 -10.59 -12.33 -14.97
CA LYS A 68 -10.25 -13.73 -15.27
C LYS A 68 -11.31 -14.71 -14.77
N LYS A 69 -11.84 -14.50 -13.57
CA LYS A 69 -12.95 -15.29 -13.01
C LYS A 69 -14.25 -15.12 -13.79
N THR A 70 -14.55 -13.90 -14.22
CA THR A 70 -15.79 -13.59 -14.95
C THR A 70 -15.75 -14.18 -16.37
N PHE A 71 -14.71 -13.90 -17.14
CA PHE A 71 -14.54 -14.42 -18.50
C PHE A 71 -14.25 -15.92 -18.52
N GLY A 72 -13.46 -16.44 -17.59
CA GLY A 72 -13.17 -17.88 -17.49
C GLY A 72 -14.41 -18.75 -17.23
N LYS A 73 -15.45 -18.20 -16.58
CA LYS A 73 -16.76 -18.86 -16.44
C LYS A 73 -17.58 -18.79 -17.74
N LEU A 74 -17.43 -17.72 -18.51
CA LEU A 74 -18.17 -17.50 -19.76
C LEU A 74 -17.73 -18.48 -20.87
N PHE A 75 -16.44 -18.83 -20.92
CA PHE A 75 -15.87 -19.74 -21.94
C PHE A 75 -15.88 -21.23 -21.53
N LYS A 76 -16.38 -21.58 -20.33
CA LYS A 76 -16.50 -22.98 -19.87
C LYS A 76 -17.88 -23.59 -20.20
N LYS A 77 -18.57 -23.07 -21.20
CA LYS A 77 -19.89 -23.54 -21.63
C LYS A 77 -19.82 -24.21 -22.99
#